data_AF-A0A7V0T7P0-F1
#
_entry.id   AF-A0A7V0T7P0-F1
#
_cell.length_a   1.000
_cell.length_b   1.000
_cell.length_c   1.000
_cell.angle_alpha   90.00
_cell.angle_beta   90.00
_cell.angle_gamma   90.00
#
_symmetry.space_group_name_H-M   'P 1'
#
loop_
_entity.id
_entity.type
_entity.pdbx_description
1 polymer ?
#
loop_
_entity_poly.entity_id
_entity_poly.type
_entity_poly.pdbx_seq_one_letter_code
_entity_poly.pdbx_strand_id
1 'polypeptide(L)'
;MEFNLQLLNEEIRRQSAFLPALQSELRKAVIGQEQMVQRLLIGILAGGHILLEGVPGLAKTLTIKSLAATINTSFQRIQFTPDLLPADLLGTLIYNQHTGSFDVKKGPLFANIILADEINRSPAKVQSALLEAMQEKQITIGESTFQLQEPFLVLATQNPIEQEGTYPLPEAQVDRFMLKIRVSYPSKEEELEILKLLAGNQIAPTLQAVTDAEQILKARETVRTVYVDEKIHRYVTDIVFATRYPEEYGLGKLKPLIEFGASPRASLSLVFAAKALAFLNRRGYVTPEDIRDLAYDVLRHRIILSFEAEAEEITVEDVVKSVFDKIPVP
;
A
#
# COMPACT_ATOMS: atom_id res chain seq x y z
N MET A 1 3.45 -34.16 -3.90
CA MET A 1 4.66 -33.56 -3.31
C MET A 1 4.29 -33.18 -1.89
N GLU A 2 4.91 -33.80 -0.89
CA GLU A 2 4.75 -33.37 0.51
C GLU A 2 5.23 -31.93 0.66
N PHE A 3 4.35 -31.06 1.13
CA PHE A 3 4.71 -29.70 1.48
C PHE A 3 5.64 -29.73 2.70
N ASN A 4 6.92 -29.45 2.49
CA ASN A 4 7.90 -29.43 3.56
C ASN A 4 8.01 -28.02 4.16
N LEU A 5 7.25 -27.80 5.24
CA LEU A 5 7.23 -26.53 5.96
C LEU A 5 8.60 -26.15 6.56
N GLN A 6 9.44 -27.13 6.89
CA GLN A 6 10.77 -26.86 7.46
C GLN A 6 11.68 -26.22 6.40
N LEU A 7 11.73 -26.79 5.19
CA LEU A 7 12.50 -26.22 4.08
C LEU A 7 12.01 -24.82 3.71
N LEU A 8 10.69 -24.60 3.72
CA LEU A 8 10.13 -23.27 3.45
C LEU A 8 10.52 -22.26 4.54
N ASN A 9 10.47 -22.65 5.81
CA ASN A 9 10.88 -21.77 6.91
C ASN A 9 12.38 -21.42 6.84
N GLU A 10 13.23 -22.36 6.43
CA GLU A 10 14.66 -22.09 6.18
C GLU A 10 14.86 -21.11 5.03
N GLU A 11 14.15 -21.31 3.92
CA GLU A 11 14.19 -20.39 2.78
C GLU A 11 13.74 -18.98 3.19
N ILE A 12 12.63 -18.88 3.92
CA ILE A 12 12.12 -17.60 4.42
C ILE A 12 13.13 -16.94 5.34
N ARG A 13 13.78 -17.68 6.24
CA ARG A 13 14.84 -17.11 7.11
C ARG A 13 16.02 -16.58 6.30
N ARG A 14 16.43 -17.28 5.25
CA ARG A 14 17.49 -16.83 4.35
C ARG A 14 17.10 -15.56 3.61
N GLN A 15 15.90 -15.53 3.02
CA GLN A 15 15.43 -14.39 2.23
C GLN A 15 15.02 -13.20 3.10
N SER A 16 14.64 -13.41 4.36
CA SER A 16 14.30 -12.34 5.32
C SER A 16 15.47 -11.88 6.19
N ALA A 17 16.70 -12.36 5.92
CA ALA A 17 17.88 -12.04 6.72
C ALA A 17 18.21 -10.54 6.76
N PHE A 18 17.83 -9.78 5.73
CA PHE A 18 18.04 -8.33 5.65
C PHE A 18 17.09 -7.53 6.54
N LEU A 19 15.94 -8.09 6.97
CA LEU A 19 14.89 -7.33 7.66
C LEU A 19 15.35 -6.66 8.96
N PRO A 20 16.10 -7.30 9.87
CA PRO A 20 16.54 -6.64 11.11
C PRO A 20 17.46 -5.46 10.84
N ALA A 21 18.37 -5.61 9.87
CA ALA A 21 19.28 -4.54 9.49
C ALA A 21 18.51 -3.38 8.84
N LEU A 22 17.53 -3.67 7.98
CA LEU A 22 16.67 -2.66 7.36
C LEU A 22 15.85 -1.91 8.41
N GLN A 23 15.24 -2.62 9.36
CA GLN A 23 14.47 -2.00 10.45
C GLN A 23 15.37 -1.15 11.36
N SER A 24 16.57 -1.64 11.69
CA SER A 24 17.54 -0.88 12.47
C SER A 24 17.99 0.39 11.76
N GLU A 25 18.15 0.35 10.44
CA GLU A 25 18.55 1.51 9.64
C GLU A 25 17.42 2.53 9.56
N LEU A 26 16.18 2.08 9.33
CA LEU A 26 15.01 2.96 9.28
C LEU A 26 14.74 3.66 10.62
N ARG A 27 14.92 2.98 11.75
CA ARG A 27 14.75 3.55 13.09
C ARG A 27 15.66 4.74 13.38
N LYS A 28 16.76 4.91 12.62
CA LYS A 28 17.63 6.10 12.75
C LYS A 28 16.92 7.38 12.28
N ALA A 29 16.07 7.28 11.26
CA ALA A 29 15.42 8.44 10.62
C ALA A 29 13.91 8.51 10.89
N VAL A 30 13.28 7.40 11.20
CA VAL A 30 11.83 7.27 11.33
C VAL A 30 11.47 6.86 12.75
N ILE A 31 10.79 7.76 13.47
CA ILE A 31 10.36 7.59 14.85
C ILE A 31 8.84 7.41 14.88
N GLY A 32 8.34 6.43 15.64
CA GLY A 32 6.91 6.24 15.90
C GLY A 32 6.06 5.73 14.73
N GLN A 33 6.68 5.27 13.64
CA GLN A 33 5.95 4.82 12.44
C GLN A 33 6.16 3.33 12.12
N GLU A 34 6.35 2.49 13.13
CA GLU A 34 6.63 1.07 12.94
C GLU A 34 5.54 0.35 12.15
N GLN A 35 4.27 0.64 12.44
CA GLN A 35 3.14 0.08 11.70
C GLN A 35 3.15 0.52 10.24
N MET A 36 3.36 1.81 9.96
CA MET A 36 3.44 2.31 8.58
C MET A 36 4.59 1.64 7.83
N VAL A 37 5.78 1.55 8.43
CA VAL A 37 6.93 0.85 7.84
C VAL A 37 6.60 -0.61 7.54
N GLN A 38 5.96 -1.33 8.46
CA GLN A 38 5.54 -2.71 8.25
C GLN A 38 4.57 -2.83 7.07
N ARG A 39 3.58 -1.94 6.97
CA ARG A 39 2.63 -1.94 5.85
C ARG A 39 3.27 -1.57 4.51
N LEU A 40 4.25 -0.66 4.50
CA LEU A 40 5.04 -0.35 3.30
C LEU A 40 5.83 -1.58 2.84
N LEU A 41 6.44 -2.32 3.78
CA LEU A 41 7.11 -3.59 3.49
C LEU A 41 6.14 -4.65 2.99
N ILE A 42 4.93 -4.72 3.53
CA ILE A 42 3.88 -5.59 3.00
C ILE A 42 3.53 -5.21 1.56
N GLY A 43 3.34 -3.92 1.25
CA GLY A 43 3.05 -3.44 -0.10
C GLY A 43 4.13 -3.85 -1.11
N ILE A 44 5.42 -3.62 -0.78
CA ILE A 44 6.50 -3.98 -1.70
C ILE A 44 6.65 -5.50 -1.87
N LEU A 45 6.48 -6.28 -0.80
CA LEU A 45 6.60 -7.74 -0.81
C LEU A 45 5.40 -8.45 -1.45
N ALA A 46 4.20 -7.91 -1.28
CA ALA A 46 2.99 -8.42 -1.92
C ALA A 46 2.81 -7.88 -3.35
N GLY A 47 3.53 -6.82 -3.73
CA GLY A 47 3.35 -6.13 -5.00
C GLY A 47 2.08 -5.30 -5.08
N GLY A 48 1.61 -4.78 -3.95
CA GLY A 48 0.41 -3.97 -3.84
C GLY A 48 0.71 -2.50 -3.62
N HIS A 49 -0.07 -1.63 -4.25
CA HIS A 49 -0.03 -0.19 -4.03
C HIS A 49 -0.78 0.19 -2.75
N ILE A 50 -0.40 1.32 -2.15
CA ILE A 50 -0.94 1.75 -0.85
C ILE A 50 -1.50 3.17 -0.96
N LEU A 51 -2.66 3.36 -0.37
CA LEU A 51 -3.27 4.66 -0.16
C LEU A 51 -3.02 5.11 1.29
N LEU A 52 -2.41 6.26 1.47
CA LEU A 52 -2.04 6.85 2.75
C LEU A 52 -2.98 8.02 3.06
N GLU A 53 -3.87 7.80 4.01
CA GLU A 53 -4.74 8.85 4.55
C GLU A 53 -4.14 9.40 5.84
N GLY A 54 -4.14 10.71 5.99
CA GLY A 54 -3.74 11.35 7.24
C GLY A 54 -3.24 12.76 7.00
N VAL A 55 -3.18 13.53 8.08
CA VAL A 55 -2.89 14.96 8.02
C VAL A 55 -1.47 15.27 7.49
N PRO A 56 -1.25 16.48 6.96
CA PRO A 56 0.09 16.96 6.61
C PRO A 56 1.06 16.94 7.80
N GLY A 57 2.36 16.83 7.51
CA GLY A 57 3.40 16.97 8.52
C GLY A 57 3.77 15.69 9.29
N LEU A 58 3.11 14.55 9.04
CA LEU A 58 3.40 13.28 9.70
C LEU A 58 4.64 12.53 9.15
N ALA A 59 5.67 13.24 8.68
CA ALA A 59 6.92 12.67 8.16
C ALA A 59 6.77 11.55 7.09
N LYS A 60 5.61 11.38 6.44
CA LYS A 60 5.34 10.32 5.46
C LYS A 60 6.38 10.27 4.35
N THR A 61 6.72 11.44 3.80
CA THR A 61 7.75 11.59 2.76
C THR A 61 9.12 11.14 3.25
N LEU A 62 9.48 11.44 4.51
CA LEU A 62 10.74 11.00 5.10
C LEU A 62 10.76 9.47 5.24
N THR A 63 9.69 8.87 5.74
CA THR A 63 9.57 7.42 5.91
C THR A 63 9.75 6.68 4.58
N ILE A 64 9.07 7.15 3.53
CA ILE A 64 9.11 6.53 2.21
C ILE A 64 10.47 6.71 1.54
N LYS A 65 11.04 7.92 1.61
CA LYS A 65 12.39 8.20 1.07
C LYS A 65 13.45 7.36 1.79
N SER A 66 13.31 7.20 3.11
CA SER A 66 14.21 6.39 3.93
C SER A 66 14.12 4.91 3.54
N LEU A 67 12.91 4.40 3.31
CA LEU A 67 12.70 3.05 2.80
C LEU A 67 13.35 2.85 1.43
N ALA A 68 13.17 3.77 0.50
CA ALA A 68 13.78 3.67 -0.82
C ALA A 68 15.32 3.66 -0.77
N ALA A 69 15.90 4.53 0.07
CA ALA A 69 17.35 4.61 0.28
C ALA A 69 17.93 3.33 0.90
N THR A 70 17.26 2.78 1.92
CA THR A 70 17.70 1.54 2.60
C THR A 70 17.57 0.29 1.72
N ILE A 71 16.66 0.29 0.74
CA ILE A 71 16.48 -0.77 -0.27
C ILE A 71 17.30 -0.49 -1.54
N ASN A 72 18.06 0.60 -1.62
CA ASN A 72 18.80 0.99 -2.83
C ASN A 72 17.92 1.00 -4.10
N THR A 73 16.77 1.68 -4.00
CA THR A 73 15.80 1.81 -5.09
C THR A 73 15.61 3.26 -5.50
N SER A 74 15.21 3.48 -6.75
CA SER A 74 14.87 4.82 -7.21
C SER A 74 13.58 5.31 -6.54
N PHE A 75 13.60 6.57 -6.10
CA PHE A 75 12.47 7.23 -5.47
C PHE A 75 12.07 8.46 -6.28
N GLN A 76 10.78 8.61 -6.52
CA GLN A 76 10.22 9.82 -7.10
C GLN A 76 9.02 10.31 -6.29
N ARG A 77 9.05 11.60 -5.94
CA ARG A 77 7.91 12.30 -5.35
C ARG A 77 7.25 13.13 -6.44
N ILE A 78 5.96 12.92 -6.62
CA ILE A 78 5.13 13.62 -7.58
C ILE A 78 4.05 14.35 -6.78
N GLN A 79 4.03 15.66 -6.88
CA GLN A 79 2.97 16.47 -6.32
C GLN A 79 1.83 16.55 -7.32
N PHE A 80 0.64 16.11 -6.94
CA PHE A 80 -0.55 16.23 -7.77
C PHE A 80 -1.11 17.64 -7.62
N THR A 81 -1.24 18.33 -8.75
CA THR A 81 -1.76 19.70 -8.85
C THR A 81 -2.88 19.76 -9.90
N PRO A 82 -3.75 20.78 -9.85
CA PRO A 82 -4.87 20.90 -10.80
C PRO A 82 -4.47 21.03 -12.27
N ASP A 83 -3.26 21.55 -12.51
CA ASP A 83 -2.66 21.79 -13.83
C ASP A 83 -1.84 20.62 -14.38
N LEU A 84 -1.60 19.59 -13.56
CA LEU A 84 -0.82 18.42 -13.95
C LEU A 84 -1.48 17.70 -15.14
N LEU A 85 -0.69 17.31 -16.15
CA LEU A 85 -1.18 16.56 -17.30
C LEU A 85 -0.76 15.09 -17.21
N PRO A 86 -1.50 14.15 -17.83
CA PRO A 86 -1.07 12.76 -17.92
C PRO A 86 0.34 12.58 -18.52
N ALA A 87 0.70 13.40 -19.51
CA ALA A 87 2.02 13.37 -20.12
C ALA A 87 3.15 13.74 -19.14
N ASP A 88 2.87 14.53 -18.10
CA ASP A 88 3.87 14.88 -17.08
C ASP A 88 4.18 13.70 -16.15
N LEU A 89 3.27 12.72 -16.05
CA LEU A 89 3.45 11.47 -15.31
C LEU A 89 4.09 10.37 -16.18
N LEU A 90 3.52 10.18 -17.36
CA LEU A 90 3.89 9.09 -18.27
C LEU A 90 5.20 9.39 -18.99
N GLY A 91 5.42 10.64 -19.38
CA GLY A 91 6.49 11.05 -20.28
C GLY A 91 5.95 11.58 -21.61
N THR A 92 6.86 12.15 -22.41
CA THR A 92 6.50 12.83 -23.66
C THR A 92 7.56 12.61 -24.73
N LEU A 93 7.19 12.87 -25.99
CA LEU A 93 8.12 12.93 -27.11
C LEU A 93 8.71 14.34 -27.20
N ILE A 94 10.03 14.44 -27.14
CA ILE A 94 10.76 15.70 -27.31
C ILE A 94 11.41 15.73 -28.68
N TYR A 95 11.24 16.84 -29.42
CA TYR A 95 11.92 17.00 -30.69
C TYR A 95 13.39 17.36 -30.47
N ASN A 96 14.29 16.50 -30.94
CA ASN A 96 15.72 16.71 -30.89
C ASN A 96 16.20 17.43 -32.16
N GLN A 97 16.57 18.70 -32.00
CA GLN A 97 16.99 19.55 -33.12
C GLN A 97 18.28 19.09 -33.80
N HIS A 98 19.15 18.34 -33.10
CA HIS A 98 20.41 17.87 -33.65
C HIS A 98 20.23 16.68 -34.60
N THR A 99 19.27 15.80 -34.29
CA THR A 99 18.98 14.58 -35.07
C THR A 99 17.79 14.75 -36.00
N GLY A 100 16.95 15.76 -35.79
CA GLY A 100 15.68 15.93 -36.49
C GLY A 100 14.65 14.85 -36.13
N SER A 101 14.85 14.13 -35.02
CA SER A 101 13.99 13.02 -34.57
C SER A 101 13.22 13.38 -33.30
N PHE A 102 12.15 12.62 -33.02
CA PHE A 102 11.45 12.68 -31.74
C PHE A 102 12.04 11.63 -30.78
N ASP A 103 12.63 12.08 -29.68
CA ASP A 103 13.19 11.22 -28.65
C ASP A 103 12.19 11.07 -27.48
N VAL A 104 12.12 9.87 -26.91
CA VAL A 104 11.24 9.60 -25.76
C VAL A 104 11.87 10.10 -24.47
N LYS A 105 11.20 11.05 -23.80
CA LYS A 105 11.53 11.47 -22.44
C LYS A 105 10.61 10.76 -21.46
N LYS A 106 11.16 9.78 -20.72
CA LYS A 106 10.46 9.03 -19.68
C LYS A 106 10.00 9.96 -18.55
N GLY A 107 8.76 9.79 -18.11
CA GLY A 107 8.18 10.53 -16.99
C GLY A 107 8.65 10.03 -15.61
N PRO A 108 8.22 10.68 -14.53
CA PRO A 108 8.58 10.34 -13.16
C PRO A 108 8.05 8.98 -12.69
N LEU A 109 7.09 8.36 -13.39
CA LEU A 109 6.62 7.01 -13.08
C LEU A 109 7.66 5.91 -13.38
N PHE A 110 8.72 6.22 -14.14
CA PHE A 110 9.84 5.30 -14.36
C PHE A 110 10.82 5.28 -13.17
N ALA A 111 10.30 4.97 -11.99
CA ALA A 111 11.07 4.72 -10.77
C ALA A 111 10.43 3.57 -9.97
N ASN A 112 11.15 3.04 -8.99
CA ASN A 112 10.72 1.89 -8.21
C ASN A 112 9.66 2.27 -7.17
N ILE A 113 9.89 3.35 -6.44
CA ILE A 113 8.99 3.82 -5.38
C ILE A 113 8.50 5.21 -5.73
N ILE A 114 7.19 5.32 -5.95
CA ILE A 114 6.50 6.57 -6.29
C ILE A 114 5.69 7.03 -5.09
N LEU A 115 5.93 8.26 -4.64
CA LEU A 115 5.02 8.99 -3.74
C LEU A 115 4.17 9.95 -4.59
N ALA A 116 2.90 9.61 -4.78
CA ALA A 116 1.90 10.45 -5.42
C ALA A 116 1.18 11.27 -4.35
N ASP A 117 1.69 12.48 -4.08
CA ASP A 117 1.21 13.34 -3.01
C ASP A 117 -0.05 14.09 -3.45
N GLU A 118 -1.10 14.07 -2.61
CA GLU A 118 -2.38 14.75 -2.81
C GLU A 118 -3.08 14.38 -4.12
N ILE A 119 -3.20 13.07 -4.38
CA ILE A 119 -3.79 12.54 -5.62
C ILE A 119 -5.19 13.12 -5.95
N ASN A 120 -5.92 13.52 -4.90
CA ASN A 120 -7.22 14.17 -5.00
C ASN A 120 -7.17 15.63 -5.47
N ARG A 121 -6.00 16.22 -5.77
CA ARG A 121 -5.90 17.60 -6.30
C ARG A 121 -5.76 17.69 -7.81
N SER A 122 -5.58 16.58 -8.51
CA SER A 122 -5.52 16.56 -9.97
C SER A 122 -6.80 16.03 -10.61
N PRO A 123 -7.09 16.40 -11.88
CA PRO A 123 -8.24 15.89 -12.61
C PRO A 123 -8.26 14.36 -12.75
N ALA A 124 -9.45 13.79 -12.91
CA ALA A 124 -9.67 12.35 -13.04
C ALA A 124 -8.86 11.67 -14.18
N LYS A 125 -8.51 12.41 -15.24
CA LYS A 125 -7.65 11.89 -16.34
C LYS A 125 -6.23 11.59 -15.88
N VAL A 126 -5.68 12.43 -15.01
CA VAL A 126 -4.34 12.28 -14.43
C VAL A 126 -4.32 11.12 -13.43
N GLN A 127 -5.34 11.05 -12.59
CA GLN A 127 -5.56 9.93 -11.67
C GLN A 127 -5.65 8.60 -12.43
N SER A 128 -6.45 8.56 -13.51
CA SER A 128 -6.58 7.39 -14.37
C SER A 128 -5.24 6.93 -14.96
N ALA A 129 -4.39 7.86 -15.43
CA ALA A 129 -3.09 7.53 -15.99
C ALA A 129 -2.15 6.86 -14.97
N LEU A 130 -2.15 7.31 -13.71
CA LEU A 130 -1.41 6.66 -12.63
C LEU A 130 -1.96 5.25 -12.36
N LEU A 131 -3.28 5.11 -12.27
CA LEU A 131 -3.94 3.84 -11.95
C LEU A 131 -3.80 2.81 -13.07
N GLU A 132 -3.74 3.25 -14.32
CA GLU A 132 -3.42 2.41 -15.48
C GLU A 132 -1.99 1.89 -15.37
N ALA A 133 -1.02 2.77 -15.11
CA ALA A 133 0.37 2.36 -14.89
C ALA A 133 0.53 1.37 -13.70
N MET A 134 -0.26 1.54 -12.64
CA MET A 134 -0.33 0.59 -11.51
C MET A 134 -0.83 -0.79 -11.93
N GLN A 135 -1.87 -0.85 -12.76
CA GLN A 135 -2.53 -2.10 -13.13
C GLN A 135 -1.80 -2.85 -14.25
N GLU A 136 -1.34 -2.12 -15.27
CA GLU A 136 -0.72 -2.68 -16.48
C GLU A 136 0.80 -2.85 -16.33
N LYS A 137 1.42 -2.15 -15.36
CA LYS A 137 2.88 -2.13 -15.13
C LYS A 137 3.72 -1.73 -16.34
N GLN A 138 3.09 -1.04 -17.30
CA GLN A 138 3.73 -0.54 -18.50
C GLN A 138 3.12 0.81 -18.85
N ILE A 139 3.86 1.61 -19.61
CA ILE A 139 3.44 2.93 -20.08
C ILE A 139 3.71 3.02 -21.57
N THR A 140 2.71 3.47 -22.33
CA THR A 140 2.85 3.74 -23.76
C THR A 140 3.06 5.25 -23.98
N ILE A 141 4.15 5.60 -24.67
CA ILE A 141 4.48 6.98 -25.05
C ILE A 141 4.59 7.04 -26.57
N GLY A 142 3.68 7.77 -27.21
CA GLY A 142 3.53 7.72 -28.67
C GLY A 142 3.16 6.30 -29.11
N GLU A 143 4.00 5.69 -29.95
CA GLU A 143 3.78 4.33 -30.47
C GLU A 143 4.56 3.25 -29.71
N SER A 144 5.39 3.63 -28.74
CA SER A 144 6.29 2.70 -28.02
C SER A 144 5.78 2.41 -26.61
N THR A 145 5.70 1.12 -26.25
CA THR A 145 5.36 0.67 -24.90
C THR A 145 6.60 0.30 -24.11
N PHE A 146 6.67 0.77 -22.87
CA PHE A 146 7.81 0.58 -21.97
C PHE A 146 7.35 -0.09 -20.68
N GLN A 147 8.03 -1.17 -20.27
CA GLN A 147 7.80 -1.80 -18.98
C GLN A 147 8.36 -0.93 -17.84
N LEU A 148 7.65 -0.90 -16.72
CA LEU A 148 8.09 -0.24 -15.50
C LEU A 148 9.14 -1.08 -14.77
N GLN A 149 10.02 -0.42 -14.03
CA GLN A 149 11.08 -1.09 -13.27
C GLN A 149 10.50 -1.78 -12.04
N GLU A 150 10.73 -3.08 -11.90
CA GLU A 150 10.35 -3.80 -10.69
C GLU A 150 11.46 -3.72 -9.60
N PRO A 151 11.11 -3.66 -8.30
CA PRO A 151 9.75 -3.53 -7.77
C PRO A 151 9.16 -2.15 -8.09
N PHE A 152 7.88 -2.12 -8.44
CA PHE A 152 7.11 -0.90 -8.71
C PHE A 152 6.03 -0.74 -7.63
N LEU A 153 6.20 0.25 -6.76
CA LEU A 153 5.31 0.57 -5.65
C LEU A 153 4.83 2.01 -5.78
N VAL A 154 3.52 2.20 -5.68
CA VAL A 154 2.89 3.52 -5.68
C VAL A 154 2.25 3.73 -4.32
N LEU A 155 2.58 4.86 -3.72
CA LEU A 155 2.10 5.34 -2.44
C LEU A 155 1.35 6.63 -2.72
N ALA A 156 0.04 6.59 -2.75
CA ALA A 156 -0.77 7.78 -2.98
C ALA A 156 -1.20 8.37 -1.64
N THR A 157 -1.13 9.69 -1.46
CA THR A 157 -1.67 10.35 -0.27
C THR A 157 -2.98 11.06 -0.60
N GLN A 158 -3.89 11.07 0.37
CA GLN A 158 -5.09 11.90 0.34
C GLN A 158 -5.13 12.74 1.62
N ASN A 159 -5.35 14.04 1.45
CA ASN A 159 -5.59 14.94 2.57
C ASN A 159 -7.11 15.03 2.81
N PRO A 160 -7.62 14.55 3.96
CA PRO A 160 -9.06 14.53 4.23
C PRO A 160 -9.63 15.91 4.60
N ILE A 161 -8.80 16.91 4.90
CA ILE A 161 -9.24 18.21 5.43
C ILE A 161 -9.50 19.23 4.31
N GLU A 162 -8.78 19.15 3.19
CA GLU A 162 -8.94 20.10 2.08
C GLU A 162 -10.14 19.72 1.22
N GLN A 163 -11.18 20.57 1.23
CA GLN A 163 -12.39 20.37 0.40
C GLN A 163 -12.37 21.22 -0.88
N GLU A 164 -11.65 22.35 -0.91
CA GLU A 164 -11.61 23.22 -2.08
C GLU A 164 -10.68 22.67 -3.18
N GLY A 165 -11.19 22.58 -4.40
CA GLY A 165 -10.40 22.16 -5.56
C GLY A 165 -9.99 20.70 -5.55
N THR A 166 -10.72 19.83 -4.84
CA THR A 166 -10.45 18.40 -4.80
C THR A 166 -11.38 17.59 -5.71
N TYR A 167 -10.82 16.55 -6.29
CA TYR A 167 -11.44 15.53 -7.12
C TYR A 167 -11.32 14.19 -6.38
N PRO A 168 -12.34 13.78 -5.60
CA PRO A 168 -12.28 12.52 -4.87
C PRO A 168 -12.08 11.36 -5.84
N LEU A 169 -11.27 10.38 -5.44
CA LEU A 169 -11.11 9.15 -6.20
C LEU A 169 -12.42 8.36 -6.12
N PRO A 170 -13.04 7.99 -7.26
CA PRO A 170 -14.16 7.06 -7.28
C PRO A 170 -13.79 5.74 -6.60
N GLU A 171 -14.78 5.06 -6.01
CA GLU A 171 -14.57 3.85 -5.21
C GLU A 171 -13.93 2.73 -6.03
N ALA A 172 -14.30 2.61 -7.30
CA ALA A 172 -13.68 1.69 -8.26
C ALA A 172 -12.19 1.97 -8.48
N GLN A 173 -11.73 3.22 -8.30
CA GLN A 173 -10.33 3.60 -8.36
C GLN A 173 -9.60 3.28 -7.06
N VAL A 174 -10.24 3.57 -5.93
CA VAL A 174 -9.69 3.28 -4.60
C VAL A 174 -9.51 1.77 -4.38
N ASP A 175 -10.40 0.92 -4.92
CA ASP A 175 -10.31 -0.55 -4.83
C ASP A 175 -9.04 -1.15 -5.48
N ARG A 176 -8.36 -0.38 -6.36
CA ARG A 176 -7.08 -0.79 -6.97
C ARG A 176 -5.90 -0.74 -5.98
N PHE A 177 -6.02 0.00 -4.88
CA PHE A 177 -5.01 0.01 -3.83
C PHE A 177 -5.19 -1.21 -2.92
N MET A 178 -4.10 -1.95 -2.67
CA MET A 178 -4.14 -3.13 -1.80
C MET A 178 -4.52 -2.75 -0.37
N LEU A 179 -3.87 -1.71 0.17
CA LEU A 179 -4.04 -1.23 1.53
C LEU A 179 -4.43 0.27 1.54
N LYS A 180 -5.33 0.66 2.43
CA LYS A 180 -5.55 2.05 2.85
C LYS A 180 -5.14 2.19 4.32
N ILE A 181 -4.06 2.92 4.56
CA ILE A 181 -3.50 3.13 5.90
C ILE A 181 -3.89 4.52 6.38
N ARG A 182 -4.43 4.59 7.60
CA ARG A 182 -4.63 5.86 8.30
C ARG A 182 -3.43 6.10 9.21
N VAL A 183 -2.74 7.21 9.00
CA VAL A 183 -1.60 7.63 9.83
C VAL A 183 -2.10 8.68 10.82
N SER A 184 -2.00 8.37 12.12
CA SER A 184 -2.33 9.28 13.22
C SER A 184 -1.12 10.13 13.63
N TYR A 185 -1.36 11.12 14.48
CA TYR A 185 -0.27 11.84 15.15
C TYR A 185 0.59 10.88 16.00
N PRO A 186 1.91 11.16 16.11
CA PRO A 186 2.80 10.43 17.01
C PRO A 186 2.37 10.61 18.47
N SER A 187 2.81 9.70 19.34
CA SER A 187 2.71 9.89 20.78
C SER A 187 3.56 11.07 21.25
N LYS A 188 3.30 11.57 22.46
CA LYS A 188 4.07 12.68 23.04
C LYS A 188 5.56 12.33 23.15
N GLU A 189 5.86 11.08 23.48
CA GLU A 189 7.22 10.55 23.59
C GLU A 189 7.91 10.52 22.23
N GLU A 190 7.22 10.02 21.20
CA GLU A 190 7.71 10.00 19.82
C GLU A 190 7.92 11.41 19.26
N GLU A 191 6.98 12.33 19.52
CA GLU A 191 7.08 13.72 19.09
C GLU A 191 8.27 14.43 19.77
N LEU A 192 8.53 14.14 21.04
CA LEU A 192 9.70 14.64 21.75
C LEU A 192 11.02 14.13 21.13
N GLU A 193 11.08 12.87 20.72
CA GLU A 193 12.23 12.32 20.00
C GLU A 193 12.41 12.97 18.62
N ILE A 194 11.32 13.17 17.88
CA ILE A 194 11.33 13.90 16.60
C ILE A 194 11.88 15.32 16.80
N LEU A 195 11.43 16.03 17.84
CA LEU A 195 11.92 17.36 18.19
C LEU A 195 13.42 17.34 18.50
N LYS A 196 13.91 16.37 19.29
CA LYS A 196 15.35 16.25 19.59
C LYS A 196 16.18 16.01 18.33
N LEU A 197 15.69 15.18 17.42
CA LEU A 197 16.37 14.87 16.17
C LEU A 197 16.43 16.07 15.22
N LEU A 198 15.31 16.77 15.01
CA LEU A 198 15.20 17.87 14.05
C LEU A 198 15.70 19.22 14.58
N ALA A 199 15.45 19.54 15.86
CA ALA A 199 15.87 20.80 16.46
C ALA A 199 17.34 20.80 16.94
N GLY A 200 17.94 19.61 17.08
CA GLY A 200 19.30 19.46 17.61
C GLY A 200 20.44 19.87 16.67
N ASN A 201 20.16 20.44 15.48
CA ASN A 201 21.14 20.68 14.40
C ASN A 201 22.00 19.44 14.05
N GLN A 202 21.52 18.24 14.38
CA GLN A 202 22.19 17.01 13.98
C GLN A 202 22.00 16.85 12.48
N ILE A 203 23.10 16.58 11.78
CA ILE A 203 23.05 16.22 10.35
C ILE A 203 22.09 15.03 10.25
N ALA A 204 21.08 15.14 9.38
CA ALA A 204 20.14 14.05 9.15
C ALA A 204 20.93 12.75 8.94
N PRO A 205 20.58 11.67 9.66
CA PRO A 205 21.38 10.45 9.63
C PRO A 205 21.51 9.96 8.18
N THR A 206 22.76 9.75 7.75
CA THR A 206 23.01 9.19 6.42
C THR A 206 22.66 7.72 6.46
N LEU A 207 21.54 7.37 5.83
CA LEU A 207 21.06 6.00 5.75
C LEU A 207 21.94 5.20 4.78
N GLN A 208 22.30 3.99 5.18
CA GLN A 208 23.01 3.05 4.32
C GLN A 208 22.05 2.13 3.59
N ALA A 209 22.41 1.75 2.36
CA ALA A 209 21.73 0.68 1.65
C ALA A 209 22.02 -0.66 2.35
N VAL A 210 20.96 -1.36 2.74
CA VAL A 210 21.02 -2.66 3.44
C VAL A 210 20.66 -3.81 2.52
N THR A 211 19.81 -3.55 1.53
CA THR A 211 19.32 -4.50 0.54
C THR A 211 19.20 -3.80 -0.81
N ASP A 212 18.84 -4.55 -1.86
CA ASP A 212 18.64 -4.05 -3.22
C ASP A 212 17.31 -4.53 -3.82
N ALA A 213 16.98 -3.98 -5.00
CA ALA A 213 15.78 -4.37 -5.75
C ALA A 213 15.74 -5.88 -6.05
N GLU A 214 16.86 -6.51 -6.41
CA GLU A 214 16.91 -7.92 -6.79
C GLU A 214 16.59 -8.83 -5.59
N GLN A 215 17.13 -8.51 -4.42
CA GLN A 215 16.84 -9.22 -3.18
C GLN A 215 15.37 -9.07 -2.77
N ILE A 216 14.77 -7.89 -2.97
CA ILE A 216 13.32 -7.72 -2.77
C ILE A 216 12.53 -8.61 -3.74
N LEU A 217 12.90 -8.70 -5.01
CA LEU A 217 12.20 -9.57 -5.97
C LEU A 217 12.28 -11.05 -5.58
N LYS A 218 13.45 -11.53 -5.13
CA LYS A 218 13.61 -12.89 -4.58
C LYS A 218 12.74 -13.11 -3.33
N ALA A 219 12.65 -12.11 -2.45
CA ALA A 219 11.76 -12.16 -1.30
C ALA A 219 10.28 -12.24 -1.72
N ARG A 220 9.85 -11.49 -2.75
CA ARG A 220 8.48 -11.56 -3.30
C ARG A 220 8.14 -12.95 -3.83
N GLU A 221 9.08 -13.60 -4.51
CA GLU A 221 8.90 -14.99 -4.98
C GLU A 221 8.67 -15.93 -3.80
N THR A 222 9.46 -15.78 -2.74
CA THR A 222 9.32 -16.58 -1.51
C THR A 222 7.99 -16.30 -0.80
N VAL A 223 7.56 -15.04 -0.72
CA VAL A 223 6.25 -14.66 -0.17
C VAL A 223 5.10 -15.37 -0.89
N ARG A 224 5.17 -15.54 -2.22
CA ARG A 224 4.15 -16.27 -2.97
C ARG A 224 4.04 -17.73 -2.55
N THR A 225 5.15 -18.36 -2.15
CA THR A 225 5.22 -19.76 -1.71
C THR A 225 4.76 -19.99 -0.26
N VAL A 226 4.53 -18.92 0.52
CA VAL A 226 3.97 -19.02 1.88
C VAL A 226 2.64 -19.78 1.84
N TYR A 227 2.51 -20.77 2.73
CA TYR A 227 1.36 -21.65 2.79
C TYR A 227 0.14 -20.95 3.39
N VAL A 228 -1.02 -21.23 2.79
CA VAL A 228 -2.32 -20.76 3.27
C VAL A 228 -3.23 -21.97 3.27
N ASP A 229 -3.71 -22.32 4.44
CA ASP A 229 -4.61 -23.45 4.62
C ASP A 229 -5.97 -23.18 3.96
N GLU A 230 -6.63 -24.23 3.48
CA GLU A 230 -7.96 -24.14 2.89
C GLU A 230 -8.97 -23.50 3.85
N LYS A 231 -8.82 -23.74 5.16
CA LYS A 231 -9.65 -23.10 6.17
C LYS A 231 -9.47 -21.58 6.23
N ILE A 232 -8.25 -21.08 6.00
CA ILE A 232 -7.99 -19.63 5.92
C ILE A 232 -8.60 -19.06 4.65
N HIS A 233 -8.51 -19.76 3.52
CA HIS A 233 -9.20 -19.34 2.29
C HIS A 233 -10.71 -19.23 2.49
N ARG A 234 -11.33 -20.20 3.17
CA ARG A 234 -12.75 -20.16 3.54
C ARG A 234 -13.05 -19.00 4.48
N TYR A 235 -12.27 -18.83 5.55
CA TYR A 235 -12.42 -17.73 6.50
C TYR A 235 -12.39 -16.35 5.81
N VAL A 236 -11.42 -16.11 4.91
CA VAL A 236 -11.33 -14.86 4.14
C VAL A 236 -12.53 -14.70 3.19
N THR A 237 -12.98 -15.79 2.58
CA THR A 237 -14.16 -15.76 1.69
C THR A 237 -15.41 -15.41 2.49
N ASP A 238 -15.61 -16.03 3.64
CA ASP A 238 -16.74 -15.74 4.54
C ASP A 238 -16.73 -14.30 5.02
N ILE A 239 -15.57 -13.74 5.37
CA ILE A 239 -15.44 -12.31 5.73
C ILE A 239 -15.93 -11.43 4.59
N VAL A 240 -15.46 -11.67 3.37
CA VAL A 240 -15.81 -10.83 2.22
C VAL A 240 -17.29 -11.02 1.85
N PHE A 241 -17.82 -12.23 1.89
CA PHE A 241 -19.23 -12.49 1.61
C PHE A 241 -20.16 -11.91 2.69
N ALA A 242 -19.76 -11.91 3.96
CA ALA A 242 -20.52 -11.26 5.03
C ALA A 242 -20.65 -9.75 4.84
N THR A 243 -19.73 -9.10 4.12
CA THR A 243 -19.90 -7.68 3.74
C THR A 243 -20.89 -7.47 2.58
N ARG A 244 -21.17 -8.50 1.78
CA ARG A 244 -22.07 -8.41 0.60
C ARG A 244 -23.49 -8.92 0.92
N TYR A 245 -23.55 -10.01 1.68
CA TYR A 245 -24.77 -10.73 2.06
C TYR A 245 -24.80 -10.90 3.59
N PRO A 246 -24.80 -9.81 4.36
CA PRO A 246 -24.74 -9.87 5.82
C PRO A 246 -25.90 -10.68 6.44
N GLU A 247 -27.06 -10.73 5.79
CA GLU A 247 -28.19 -11.57 6.20
C GLU A 247 -27.86 -13.07 6.32
N GLU A 248 -27.04 -13.62 5.42
CA GLU A 248 -26.68 -15.05 5.40
C GLU A 248 -25.78 -15.44 6.60
N TYR A 249 -25.09 -14.46 7.17
CA TYR A 249 -24.15 -14.64 8.28
C TYR A 249 -24.75 -14.23 9.64
N GLY A 250 -26.07 -13.98 9.69
CA GLY A 250 -26.75 -13.53 10.91
C GLY A 250 -26.39 -12.11 11.32
N LEU A 251 -25.98 -11.27 10.35
CA LEU A 251 -25.67 -9.85 10.49
C LEU A 251 -26.72 -8.98 9.78
N GLY A 252 -27.98 -9.41 9.72
CA GLY A 252 -29.03 -8.71 8.97
C GLY A 252 -29.20 -7.23 9.31
N LYS A 253 -28.79 -6.79 10.50
CA LYS A 253 -28.73 -5.36 10.90
C LYS A 253 -27.79 -4.52 10.03
N LEU A 254 -26.75 -5.12 9.46
CA LEU A 254 -25.79 -4.44 8.58
C LEU A 254 -26.30 -4.29 7.14
N LYS A 255 -27.35 -5.01 6.74
CA LYS A 255 -27.87 -4.95 5.36
C LYS A 255 -28.31 -3.54 4.93
N PRO A 256 -29.11 -2.79 5.72
CA PRO A 256 -29.45 -1.42 5.34
C PRO A 256 -28.25 -0.46 5.42
N LEU A 257 -27.21 -0.81 6.19
CA LEU A 257 -26.05 0.04 6.45
C LEU A 257 -24.96 -0.05 5.36
N ILE A 258 -24.92 -1.15 4.60
CA ILE A 258 -23.93 -1.37 3.55
C ILE A 258 -24.60 -1.22 2.18
N GLU A 259 -24.19 -0.20 1.42
CA GLU A 259 -24.65 -0.02 0.04
C GLU A 259 -23.94 -1.01 -0.90
N PHE A 260 -22.61 -1.13 -0.76
CA PHE A 260 -21.81 -2.11 -1.50
C PHE A 260 -20.74 -2.76 -0.62
N GLY A 261 -20.71 -4.10 -0.63
CA GLY A 261 -19.69 -4.89 0.07
C GLY A 261 -18.34 -4.95 -0.66
N ALA A 262 -17.34 -5.52 0.02
CA ALA A 262 -15.98 -5.58 -0.47
C ALA A 262 -15.83 -6.41 -1.76
N SER A 263 -15.04 -5.93 -2.73
CA SER A 263 -14.83 -6.60 -4.03
C SER A 263 -13.98 -7.89 -3.90
N PRO A 264 -13.88 -8.75 -4.94
CA PRO A 264 -12.97 -9.90 -4.93
C PRO A 264 -11.49 -9.53 -4.72
N ARG A 265 -11.11 -8.27 -5.00
CA ARG A 265 -9.77 -7.75 -4.69
C ARG A 265 -9.51 -7.73 -3.19
N ALA A 266 -10.54 -7.63 -2.34
CA ALA A 266 -10.39 -7.74 -0.90
C ALA A 266 -9.85 -9.12 -0.49
N SER A 267 -10.42 -10.21 -1.02
CA SER A 267 -9.98 -11.58 -0.73
C SER A 267 -8.53 -11.79 -1.13
N LEU A 268 -8.16 -11.35 -2.34
CA LEU A 268 -6.78 -11.43 -2.83
C LEU A 268 -5.83 -10.57 -1.98
N SER A 269 -6.22 -9.34 -1.66
CA SER A 269 -5.40 -8.42 -0.87
C SER A 269 -5.18 -8.92 0.55
N LEU A 270 -6.20 -9.47 1.22
CA LEU A 270 -6.07 -10.08 2.54
C LEU A 270 -5.07 -11.23 2.51
N VAL A 271 -5.19 -12.16 1.56
CA VAL A 271 -4.30 -13.33 1.47
C VAL A 271 -2.87 -12.91 1.13
N PHE A 272 -2.67 -12.04 0.13
CA PHE A 272 -1.32 -11.61 -0.26
C PHE A 272 -0.64 -10.75 0.80
N ALA A 273 -1.39 -9.86 1.46
CA ALA A 273 -0.86 -9.08 2.57
C ALA A 273 -0.51 -9.98 3.76
N ALA A 274 -1.35 -10.98 4.08
CA ALA A 274 -1.10 -11.91 5.18
C ALA A 274 0.09 -12.83 4.91
N LYS A 275 0.30 -13.27 3.65
CA LYS A 275 1.53 -13.98 3.26
C LYS A 275 2.77 -13.12 3.48
N ALA A 276 2.72 -11.84 3.09
CA ALA A 276 3.82 -10.92 3.33
C ALA A 276 4.06 -10.67 4.83
N LEU A 277 2.99 -10.53 5.63
CA LEU A 277 3.09 -10.39 7.08
C LEU A 277 3.70 -11.64 7.75
N ALA A 278 3.27 -12.83 7.35
CA ALA A 278 3.85 -14.09 7.80
C ALA A 278 5.36 -14.17 7.45
N PHE A 279 5.74 -13.76 6.24
CA PHE A 279 7.15 -13.66 5.83
C PHE A 279 7.95 -12.68 6.70
N LEU A 280 7.40 -11.49 6.98
CA LEU A 280 8.03 -10.51 7.88
C LEU A 280 8.21 -11.07 9.30
N ASN A 281 7.27 -11.90 9.74
CA ASN A 281 7.30 -12.63 11.01
C ASN A 281 8.13 -13.93 10.93
N ARG A 282 8.82 -14.19 9.81
CA ARG A 282 9.66 -15.38 9.56
C ARG A 282 8.91 -16.71 9.68
N ARG A 283 7.65 -16.72 9.28
CA ARG A 283 6.77 -17.90 9.23
C ARG A 283 6.43 -18.25 7.78
N GLY A 284 6.48 -19.55 7.47
CA GLY A 284 6.07 -20.12 6.18
C GLY A 284 4.59 -20.45 6.05
N TYR A 285 3.75 -20.00 6.97
CA TYR A 285 2.31 -20.20 6.94
C TYR A 285 1.58 -18.97 7.50
N VAL A 286 0.39 -18.71 6.97
CA VAL A 286 -0.53 -17.66 7.43
C VAL A 286 -1.39 -18.15 8.60
N THR A 287 -1.63 -17.28 9.59
CA THR A 287 -2.58 -17.54 10.67
C THR A 287 -3.80 -16.60 10.58
N PRO A 288 -4.93 -16.91 11.26
CA PRO A 288 -6.08 -16.02 11.30
C PRO A 288 -5.78 -14.62 11.87
N GLU A 289 -4.82 -14.52 12.80
CA GLU A 289 -4.38 -13.25 13.37
C GLU A 289 -3.75 -12.34 12.31
N ASP A 290 -3.03 -12.90 11.33
CA ASP A 290 -2.47 -12.13 10.21
C ASP A 290 -3.60 -11.48 9.38
N ILE A 291 -4.71 -12.20 9.17
CA ILE A 291 -5.89 -11.69 8.46
C ILE A 291 -6.57 -10.58 9.27
N ARG A 292 -6.72 -10.78 10.58
CA ARG A 292 -7.35 -9.81 11.48
C ARG A 292 -6.53 -8.52 11.60
N ASP A 293 -5.21 -8.61 11.68
CA ASP A 293 -4.32 -7.45 11.74
C ASP A 293 -4.44 -6.57 10.48
N LEU A 294 -4.65 -7.19 9.32
CA LEU A 294 -4.75 -6.50 8.03
C LEU A 294 -6.20 -6.15 7.64
N ALA A 295 -7.18 -6.58 8.42
CA ALA A 295 -8.60 -6.45 8.11
C ALA A 295 -9.01 -5.02 7.79
N TYR A 296 -8.72 -4.09 8.71
CA TYR A 296 -9.09 -2.69 8.53
C TYR A 296 -8.36 -2.07 7.35
N ASP A 297 -7.07 -2.36 7.18
CA ASP A 297 -6.26 -1.75 6.10
C ASP A 297 -6.71 -2.22 4.71
N VAL A 298 -7.27 -3.42 4.59
CA VAL A 298 -7.78 -3.97 3.33
C VAL A 298 -9.25 -3.61 3.09
N LEU A 299 -10.10 -3.60 4.11
CA LEU A 299 -11.55 -3.50 3.93
C LEU A 299 -12.10 -2.08 4.02
N ARG A 300 -11.43 -1.15 4.73
CA ARG A 300 -12.00 0.18 5.03
C ARG A 300 -12.36 1.02 3.80
N HIS A 301 -11.71 0.75 2.68
CA HIS A 301 -11.91 1.46 1.41
C HIS A 301 -12.64 0.64 0.35
N ARG A 302 -13.17 -0.52 0.75
CA ARG A 302 -13.87 -1.47 -0.13
C ARG A 302 -15.32 -1.68 0.27
N ILE A 303 -15.73 -1.20 1.44
CA ILE A 303 -17.10 -1.22 1.91
C ILE A 303 -17.64 0.20 1.77
N ILE A 304 -18.74 0.33 1.02
CA ILE A 304 -19.45 1.59 0.83
C ILE A 304 -20.66 1.56 1.75
N LEU A 305 -20.75 2.55 2.63
CA LEU A 305 -21.86 2.71 3.55
C LEU A 305 -23.03 3.41 2.86
N SER A 306 -24.24 3.09 3.30
CA SER A 306 -25.44 3.79 2.86
C SER A 306 -25.61 5.13 3.59
N PHE A 307 -26.47 5.98 3.05
CA PHE A 307 -26.86 7.24 3.70
C PHE A 307 -27.47 7.01 5.11
N GLU A 308 -28.15 5.89 5.33
CA GLU A 308 -28.70 5.52 6.64
C GLU A 308 -27.58 5.27 7.66
N ALA A 309 -26.50 4.59 7.26
CA ALA A 309 -25.33 4.40 8.12
C ALA A 309 -24.63 5.72 8.46
N GLU A 310 -24.53 6.65 7.50
CA GLU A 310 -24.00 7.98 7.76
C GLU A 310 -24.86 8.76 8.77
N ALA A 311 -26.19 8.67 8.64
CA ALA A 311 -27.13 9.30 9.57
C ALA A 311 -27.06 8.72 10.99
N GLU A 312 -26.72 7.44 11.12
CA GLU A 312 -26.51 6.75 12.40
C GLU A 312 -25.06 6.89 12.94
N GLU A 313 -24.20 7.66 12.27
CA GLU A 313 -22.77 7.82 12.60
C GLU A 313 -21.99 6.50 12.64
N ILE A 314 -22.45 5.49 11.89
CA ILE A 314 -21.78 4.19 11.79
C ILE A 314 -20.57 4.32 10.87
N THR A 315 -19.43 3.82 11.32
CA THR A 315 -18.20 3.82 10.51
C THR A 315 -17.97 2.48 9.81
N VAL A 316 -17.16 2.49 8.74
CA VAL A 316 -16.75 1.25 8.08
C VAL A 316 -15.98 0.35 9.05
N GLU A 317 -15.21 0.95 9.96
CA GLU A 317 -14.51 0.23 11.01
C GLU A 317 -15.48 -0.54 11.93
N ASP A 318 -16.64 0.02 12.27
CA ASP A 318 -17.67 -0.67 13.07
C ASP A 318 -18.29 -1.86 12.32
N VAL A 319 -18.51 -1.71 11.01
CA VAL A 319 -18.97 -2.79 10.13
C VAL A 319 -17.94 -3.91 10.07
N VAL A 320 -16.66 -3.58 9.81
CA VAL A 320 -15.57 -4.55 9.77
C VAL A 320 -15.45 -5.28 11.10
N LYS A 321 -15.50 -4.56 12.22
CA LYS A 321 -15.45 -5.17 13.55
C LYS A 321 -16.61 -6.15 13.76
N SER A 322 -17.83 -5.76 13.43
CA SER A 322 -19.03 -6.60 13.55
C SER A 322 -18.93 -7.89 12.73
N VAL A 323 -18.36 -7.81 11.52
CA VAL A 323 -18.10 -8.97 10.67
C VAL A 323 -17.09 -9.93 11.31
N PHE A 324 -15.96 -9.40 11.79
CA PHE A 324 -14.89 -10.22 12.41
C PHE A 324 -15.28 -10.81 13.77
N ASP A 325 -16.13 -10.15 14.53
CA ASP A 325 -16.65 -10.65 15.81
C ASP A 325 -17.66 -11.79 15.62
N LYS A 326 -18.36 -11.81 14.46
CA LYS A 326 -19.38 -12.82 14.17
C LYS A 326 -18.82 -14.07 13.50
N ILE A 327 -17.85 -13.92 12.60
CA ILE A 327 -17.33 -15.05 11.83
C ILE A 327 -16.34 -15.84 12.69
N PRO A 328 -16.56 -17.17 12.86
CA PRO A 328 -15.70 -17.99 13.70
C PRO A 328 -14.29 -18.11 13.11
N VAL A 329 -13.30 -18.11 14.00
CA VAL A 329 -11.91 -18.38 13.65
C VAL A 329 -11.73 -19.90 13.40
N PRO A 330 -11.07 -20.32 12.30
CA PRO A 330 -11.01 -21.72 11.83
C PRO A 330 -10.13 -22.71 12.62
#